data_AF-A0A0D6LEK3-F1
#
_entry.id   AF-A0A0D6LEK3-F1
#
_cell.length_a   1.000
_cell.length_b   1.000
_cell.length_c   1.000
_cell.angle_alpha   90.00
_cell.angle_beta   90.00
_cell.angle_gamma   90.00
#
_symmetry.space_group_name_H-M   'P 1'
#
loop_
_entity.id
_entity.type
_entity.pdbx_description
1 polymer ?
#
loop_
_entity_poly.entity_id
_entity_poly.type
_entity_poly.pdbx_seq_one_letter_code
_entity_poly.pdbx_strand_id
1 'polypeptide(L)' 'MGHAGAIISRGQGTATHKIEALKEAGVHVTDSPSKLGVTIAKALLEKVID' A
#
# COMPACT_ATOMS: atom_id res chain seq x y z
N MET A 1 16.22 6.62 2.96
CA MET A 1 16.70 5.56 2.03
C MET A 1 18.08 5.10 2.50
N GLY A 2 18.14 4.11 3.41
CA GLY A 2 19.41 3.56 3.92
C GLY A 2 19.59 2.06 3.69
N HIS A 3 18.51 1.35 3.33
CA HIS A 3 18.55 -0.06 2.95
C HIS A 3 19.09 -0.18 1.51
N ALA A 4 19.99 -1.12 1.23
CA ALA A 4 20.66 -1.24 -0.07
C ALA A 4 19.69 -1.32 -1.27
N GLY A 5 18.55 -2.00 -1.09
CA GLY A 5 17.51 -2.13 -2.13
C GLY A 5 16.48 -1.00 -2.17
N ALA A 6 16.52 -0.04 -1.25
CA ALA A 6 15.62 1.10 -1.25
C ALA A 6 16.14 2.17 -2.22
N ILE A 7 16.02 1.92 -3.53
CA ILE A 7 16.52 2.77 -4.62
C ILE A 7 15.51 2.88 -5.76
N ILE A 8 15.39 4.08 -6.33
CA ILE A 8 14.71 4.31 -7.61
C ILE A 8 15.82 4.41 -8.67
N SER A 9 15.78 3.56 -9.69
CA SER A 9 16.81 3.51 -10.74
C SER A 9 16.17 3.48 -12.11
N ARG A 10 16.66 4.32 -13.04
CA ARG A 10 16.12 4.46 -14.41
C ARG A 10 14.60 4.68 -14.44
N GLY A 11 14.08 5.46 -13.49
CA GLY A 11 12.63 5.74 -13.35
C GLY A 11 11.80 4.60 -12.77
N GLN A 12 12.40 3.45 -12.45
CA GLN A 12 11.72 2.28 -11.89
C GLN A 12 11.87 2.23 -10.36
N GLY A 13 10.86 1.67 -9.68
CA GLY A 13 10.87 1.45 -8.23
C GLY A 13 10.22 2.56 -7.39
N THR A 14 9.50 3.50 -8.00
CA THR A 14 8.78 4.55 -7.27
C THR A 14 7.70 3.98 -6.35
N ALA A 15 7.40 4.68 -5.26
CA ALA A 15 6.31 4.31 -4.36
C ALA A 15 4.95 4.40 -5.07
N THR A 16 4.75 5.44 -5.89
CA THR A 16 3.50 5.68 -6.64
C THR A 16 3.12 4.49 -7.52
N HIS A 17 4.06 3.99 -8.34
CA HIS A 17 3.78 2.85 -9.23
C HIS A 17 3.40 1.59 -8.43
N LYS A 18 4.06 1.34 -7.29
CA LYS A 18 3.71 0.20 -6.42
C LYS A 18 2.32 0.36 -5.80
N ILE A 19 1.96 1.57 -5.38
CA ILE A 19 0.64 1.88 -4.81
C ILE A 19 -0.45 1.69 -5.85
N GLU A 20 -0.25 2.16 -7.08
CA GLU A 20 -1.20 2.01 -8.20
C GLU A 20 -1.43 0.53 -8.52
N ALA A 21 -0.36 -0.24 -8.73
CA ALA A 21 -0.45 -1.67 -9.03
C ALA A 21 -1.19 -2.46 -7.92
N LEU A 22 -0.95 -2.13 -6.65
CA LEU A 22 -1.66 -2.76 -5.53
C LEU A 22 -3.15 -2.40 -5.52
N LYS A 23 -3.50 -1.14 -5.78
CA LYS A 23 -4.90 -0.70 -5.87
C LYS A 23 -5.63 -1.38 -7.04
N GLU A 24 -4.99 -1.49 -8.21
CA GLU A 24 -5.53 -2.20 -9.38
C GLU A 24 -5.78 -3.67 -9.09
N ALA A 25 -4.95 -4.30 -8.26
CA ALA A 25 -5.14 -5.67 -7.79
C ALA A 25 -6.20 -5.81 -6.67
N GLY A 26 -6.88 -4.72 -6.28
CA GLY A 26 -7.91 -4.72 -5.23
C GLY A 26 -7.36 -4.71 -3.80
N VAL A 27 -6.08 -4.39 -3.60
CA VAL A 27 -5.48 -4.30 -2.25
C VAL A 27 -5.87 -2.97 -1.60
N HIS A 28 -6.27 -3.00 -0.33
CA HIS A 28 -6.47 -1.79 0.47
C HIS A 28 -5.11 -1.13 0.75
N VAL A 29 -4.92 0.10 0.25
CA VAL A 29 -3.68 0.89 0.44
C VAL A 29 -3.98 2.16 1.22
N THR A 30 -3.14 2.48 2.21
CA THR A 30 -3.21 3.71 3.01
C THR A 30 -2.08 4.68 2.65
N ASP A 31 -2.36 5.98 2.72
CA ASP A 31 -1.41 7.08 2.47
C ASP A 31 -0.49 7.39 3.66
N SER A 32 -0.84 6.89 4.85
CA SER A 32 -0.07 7.09 6.07
C SER A 32 0.15 5.78 6.82
N PRO A 33 1.37 5.52 7.31
CA PRO A 33 1.65 4.39 8.21
C PRO A 33 0.78 4.40 9.47
N SER A 34 0.42 5.58 10.00
CA SER A 34 -0.41 5.69 11.21
C SER A 34 -1.84 5.21 11.02
N LYS A 35 -2.33 5.15 9.78
CA LYS A 35 -3.70 4.69 9.44
C LYS A 35 -3.78 3.19 9.15
N LEU A 36 -2.68 2.43 9.27
CA LEU A 36 -2.65 0.99 8.97
C LEU A 36 -3.72 0.23 9.78
N GLY A 37 -3.77 0.44 11.10
CA GLY A 37 -4.74 -0.24 11.96
C GLY A 37 -6.20 0.04 11.57
N VAL A 38 -6.54 1.30 11.32
CA VAL A 38 -7.90 1.71 10.90
C VAL A 38 -8.26 1.11 9.53
N THR A 39 -7.29 1.05 8.60
CA THR A 39 -7.51 0.49 7.26
C THR A 39 -7.79 -1.01 7.33
N ILE A 40 -7.02 -1.75 8.13
CA ILE A 40 -7.22 -3.19 8.35
C ILE A 40 -8.57 -3.45 9.01
N ALA A 41 -8.93 -2.69 10.06
CA ALA A 41 -10.20 -2.85 10.74
C ALA A 41 -11.39 -2.68 9.79
N LYS A 42 -11.36 -1.67 8.92
CA LYS A 42 -12.39 -1.45 7.89
C LYS A 42 -12.50 -2.65 6.92
N ALA A 43 -11.38 -3.08 6.36
CA ALA A 43 -11.34 -4.19 5.40
C ALA A 43 -11.87 -5.51 6.00
N LEU A 44 -11.65 -5.75 7.29
CA LEU A 44 -12.17 -6.93 7.98
C LEU A 44 -13.67 -6.81 8.29
N LEU A 45 -14.14 -5.63 8.72
CA LEU A 45 -15.55 -5.40 9.01
C LEU A 45 -16.42 -5.47 7.76
N GLU A 46 -15.94 -4.95 6.62
CA GLU A 46 -16.62 -5.07 5.32
C GLU A 46 -16.89 -6.54 4.98
N LYS A 47 -15.91 -7.43 5.17
CA LYS A 47 -16.03 -8.87 4.88
C LYS A 47 -16.95 -9.67 5.80
N VAL A 48 -17.32 -9.12 6.95
CA VAL A 48 -18.24 -9.79 7.90
C VAL A 48 -19.70 -9.46 7.59
N ILE A 49 -19.94 -8.41 6.79
CA ILE A 49 -21.28 -7.92 6.44
C ILE A 49 -21.75 -8.48 5.09
N ASP A 50 -20.84 -9.02 4.27
CA ASP A 50 -21.13 -9.83 3.07
C ASP A 50 -21.57 -11.27 3.42
#